data_AF-A3D3U1-F1
#
_entry.id   AF-A3D3U1-F1
#
_cell.length_a   1.000
_cell.length_b   1.000
_cell.length_c   1.000
_cell.angle_alpha   90.00
_cell.angle_beta   90.00
_cell.angle_gamma   90.00
#
_symmetry.space_group_name_H-M   'P 1'
#
loop_
_entity.id
_entity.type
_entity.pdbx_description
1 polymer ?
#
loop_
_entity_poly.entity_id
_entity_poly.type
_entity_poly.pdbx_seq_one_letter_code
_entity_poly.pdbx_strand_id
1 'polypeptide(L)'
;MVLHKIIQYFSPFVCASQIKRMPMSRCLGLLVLSVIVCFPITSVAMATDDTQAISSNPSIGAQQDMLQLNSVQPSTESKVDEPDAALPLTALVPQVLLLDLAGVNPIFGLHYRELTLSPNTLSAADMARVQADVTGYWRYIKTFAQCNNGAPVDTVSAVIPTDLHYQRVLKQVAHLVQLDATEPWETLVLDEKLTVGMSHPFVDTIAKRLWLLGDLAIEPTTNLVYSEELVVGVKRFQQRHGLKQDGVIGKQTLYWLNQSPKARAVLLAKNTIRQRVFERKLEPSYLLINVPAFEMILVDNGTTVLNSKVIVGKSSRQTPLLDSQISSVVLNPSWRVPSSILRRDILPQIRRNGHYLNERQFDVYDYNGQLVQHMPEEWQDLASTSFPYQLVQRPGAKNALGKYKFHFDNSFSVYLHGTSEPSLFNKDDRALSSGCIRIEKVTELAQWFKEHLVKDKRLWDKLVPDVTEPQWFSLSQKLPVHLVYWTAWLDDSGQEQYRSDIYHLEAELTNAVPATVLDLN
;
A
#
# COMPACT_ATOMS: atom_id res chain seq x y z
N MET A 1 4.96 5.67 18.01
CA MET A 1 5.25 4.73 16.89
C MET A 1 4.11 4.68 15.87
N VAL A 2 2.83 4.65 16.29
CA VAL A 2 1.64 4.76 15.42
C VAL A 2 1.63 6.09 14.63
N LEU A 3 1.95 7.21 15.30
CA LEU A 3 2.00 8.54 14.66
C LEU A 3 3.03 8.64 13.50
N HIS A 4 4.16 7.93 13.56
CA HIS A 4 5.18 7.96 12.50
C HIS A 4 4.87 7.02 11.31
N LYS A 5 4.11 5.94 11.52
CA LYS A 5 3.57 5.10 10.42
C LYS A 5 2.52 5.85 9.61
N ILE A 6 1.78 6.72 10.29
CA ILE A 6 0.78 7.62 9.72
C ILE A 6 1.51 8.74 8.94
N ILE A 7 2.50 9.43 9.48
CA ILE A 7 3.10 10.61 8.81
C ILE A 7 3.63 10.36 7.38
N GLN A 8 4.16 9.20 6.99
CA GLN A 8 4.61 9.01 5.60
C GLN A 8 3.49 8.73 4.58
N TYR A 9 2.32 8.27 5.02
CA TYR A 9 1.11 8.19 4.19
C TYR A 9 0.18 9.40 4.37
N PHE A 10 0.30 10.13 5.49
CA PHE A 10 -0.61 11.20 5.94
C PHE A 10 0.04 12.61 5.93
N SER A 11 1.33 12.75 5.63
CA SER A 11 1.97 14.06 5.44
C SER A 11 1.82 14.67 4.03
N PRO A 12 0.71 14.47 3.28
CA PRO A 12 0.37 15.42 2.23
C PRO A 12 -0.93 16.20 2.51
N PHE A 13 -1.60 16.03 3.66
CA PHE A 13 -2.85 16.77 3.98
C PHE A 13 -2.69 18.29 4.11
N VAL A 14 -1.47 18.82 3.97
CA VAL A 14 -1.24 20.25 3.76
C VAL A 14 -0.24 20.45 2.63
N CYS A 15 -0.69 21.06 1.53
CA CYS A 15 0.18 21.47 0.42
C CYS A 15 1.27 22.39 0.98
N ALA A 16 2.55 22.04 0.84
CA ALA A 16 3.67 22.79 1.44
C ALA A 16 3.72 24.28 1.02
N SER A 17 3.08 24.63 -0.10
CA SER A 17 2.90 26.01 -0.58
C SER A 17 1.88 26.82 0.25
N GLN A 18 0.92 26.17 0.91
CA GLN A 18 -0.06 26.84 1.78
C GLN A 18 0.46 27.09 3.20
N ILE A 19 1.42 26.28 3.68
CA ILE A 19 2.07 26.47 4.99
C ILE A 19 2.85 27.80 5.03
N LYS A 20 3.43 28.22 3.90
CA LYS A 20 4.18 29.49 3.79
C LYS A 20 3.31 30.75 3.88
N ARG A 21 1.98 30.63 3.87
CA ARG A 21 1.05 31.79 3.87
C ARG A 21 0.10 31.83 5.07
N MET A 22 0.22 30.92 6.04
CA MET A 22 -0.66 30.90 7.21
C MET A 22 -0.01 31.54 8.44
N PRO A 23 -0.72 32.41 9.20
CA PRO A 23 -0.26 32.88 10.50
C PRO A 23 -0.22 31.72 11.51
N MET A 24 0.82 31.67 12.35
CA MET A 24 1.10 30.57 13.31
C MET A 24 -0.09 30.16 14.18
N SER A 25 -1.02 31.07 14.47
CA SER A 25 -2.22 30.80 15.29
C SER A 25 -3.19 29.79 14.65
N ARG A 26 -3.20 29.64 13.33
CA ARG A 26 -4.06 28.67 12.62
C ARG A 26 -3.44 27.27 12.48
N CYS A 27 -2.11 27.15 12.48
CA CYS A 27 -1.42 25.85 12.47
C CYS A 27 -1.64 25.06 13.77
N LEU A 28 -1.79 25.75 14.91
CA LEU A 28 -2.04 25.10 16.19
C LEU A 28 -3.47 24.53 16.28
N GLY A 29 -4.46 25.19 15.67
CA GLY A 29 -5.86 24.75 15.67
C GLY A 29 -6.10 23.45 14.88
N LEU A 30 -5.41 23.26 13.76
CA LEU A 30 -5.51 22.04 12.93
C LEU A 30 -4.87 20.80 13.61
N LEU A 31 -3.79 21.01 14.37
CA LEU A 31 -3.12 19.96 15.15
C LEU A 31 -3.96 19.50 16.36
N VAL A 32 -4.71 20.40 16.99
CA VAL A 32 -5.55 20.07 18.16
C VAL A 32 -6.84 19.35 17.75
N LEU A 33 -7.47 19.70 16.62
CA LEU A 33 -8.66 18.98 16.13
C LEU A 33 -8.37 17.51 15.79
N SER A 34 -7.14 17.19 15.38
CA SER A 34 -6.72 15.84 15.00
C SER A 34 -6.58 14.88 16.19
N VAL A 35 -6.44 15.41 17.41
CA VAL A 35 -6.25 14.64 18.64
C VAL A 35 -7.56 14.41 19.39
N ILE A 36 -8.56 15.28 19.22
CA ILE A 36 -9.82 15.23 19.97
C ILE A 36 -10.77 14.12 19.48
N VAL A 37 -10.64 13.64 18.24
CA VAL A 37 -11.50 12.57 17.68
C VAL A 37 -11.17 11.17 18.24
N CYS A 38 -10.17 11.03 19.12
CA CYS A 38 -9.67 9.72 19.57
C CYS A 38 -10.02 9.29 21.01
N PHE A 39 -10.85 10.00 21.78
CA PHE A 39 -11.26 9.55 23.12
C PHE A 39 -12.71 9.96 23.48
N PRO A 40 -13.54 9.09 24.09
CA PRO A 40 -14.80 9.51 24.67
C PRO A 40 -14.49 10.17 26.03
N ILE A 41 -14.76 11.47 26.17
CA ILE A 41 -14.64 12.16 27.46
C ILE A 41 -16.01 12.18 28.13
N THR A 42 -16.09 11.48 29.25
CA THR A 42 -17.15 11.61 30.27
C THR A 42 -17.13 13.02 30.89
N SER A 43 -18.32 13.58 31.04
CA SER A 43 -18.65 14.90 31.60
C SER A 43 -18.05 15.19 32.99
N VAL A 44 -17.49 16.39 33.17
CA VAL A 44 -17.62 17.19 34.40
C VAL A 44 -17.67 18.67 34.02
N ALA A 45 -18.70 19.37 34.50
CA ALA A 45 -18.90 20.80 34.36
C ALA A 45 -18.13 21.57 35.44
N MET A 46 -17.58 22.75 35.10
CA MET A 46 -17.52 23.91 36.01
C MET A 46 -17.50 25.21 35.19
N ALA A 47 -18.37 26.14 35.57
CA ALA A 47 -18.42 27.53 35.12
C ALA A 47 -17.40 28.38 35.90
N THR A 48 -16.94 29.49 35.30
CA THR A 48 -17.28 30.88 35.68
C THR A 48 -16.50 31.91 34.84
N ASP A 49 -17.21 33.01 34.56
CA ASP A 49 -16.84 34.37 34.12
C ASP A 49 -15.39 34.83 34.27
N ASP A 50 -14.89 35.64 33.32
CA ASP A 50 -14.93 37.10 33.54
C ASP A 50 -14.57 37.93 32.29
N THR A 51 -15.20 39.11 32.27
CA THR A 51 -15.17 40.16 31.25
C THR A 51 -13.94 41.05 31.37
N GLN A 52 -13.50 41.68 30.27
CA GLN A 52 -13.32 43.14 30.19
C GLN A 52 -12.84 43.62 28.81
N ALA A 53 -13.54 44.63 28.30
CA ALA A 53 -13.23 45.43 27.13
C ALA A 53 -12.53 46.72 27.54
N ILE A 54 -11.55 47.21 26.77
CA ILE A 54 -11.13 48.61 26.79
C ILE A 54 -10.84 49.08 25.36
N SER A 55 -11.52 50.16 24.99
CA SER A 55 -11.39 50.94 23.76
C SER A 55 -10.26 51.97 23.84
N SER A 56 -9.70 52.36 22.70
CA SER A 56 -9.50 53.78 22.36
C SER A 56 -8.89 53.94 20.96
N ASN A 57 -9.59 54.68 20.10
CA ASN A 57 -9.07 55.35 18.92
C ASN A 57 -8.47 56.72 19.34
N PRO A 58 -7.58 57.33 18.54
CA PRO A 58 -8.08 58.45 17.73
C PRO A 58 -7.42 58.60 16.33
N SER A 59 -8.18 59.32 15.50
CA SER A 59 -7.93 59.80 14.14
C SER A 59 -6.94 60.96 14.02
N ILE A 60 -6.33 61.14 12.84
CA ILE A 60 -6.39 62.34 11.95
C ILE A 60 -5.24 62.27 10.91
N GLY A 61 -5.53 62.66 9.65
CA GLY A 61 -4.53 63.26 8.76
C GLY A 61 -4.56 62.80 7.30
N ALA A 62 -5.23 63.57 6.45
CA ALA A 62 -5.30 63.38 5.00
C ALA A 62 -4.05 63.91 4.27
N GLN A 63 -3.68 63.27 3.16
CA GLN A 63 -3.08 63.95 2.00
C GLN A 63 -3.25 63.11 0.73
N GLN A 64 -3.89 63.72 -0.25
CA GLN A 64 -4.03 63.26 -1.63
C GLN A 64 -2.74 63.59 -2.39
N ASP A 65 -2.28 62.67 -3.23
CA ASP A 65 -1.57 63.00 -4.47
C ASP A 65 -2.01 62.03 -5.58
N MET A 66 -2.63 62.60 -6.61
CA MET A 66 -2.85 61.97 -7.91
C MET A 66 -1.52 61.93 -8.66
N LEU A 67 -1.28 60.88 -9.47
CA LEU A 67 -0.77 61.02 -10.84
C LEU A 67 -0.88 59.67 -11.61
N GLN A 68 -1.76 59.73 -12.63
CA GLN A 68 -1.68 59.12 -13.97
C GLN A 68 -2.01 57.63 -14.18
N LEU A 69 -3.16 57.46 -14.84
CA LEU A 69 -3.56 56.32 -15.65
C LEU A 69 -2.51 55.99 -16.71
N ASN A 70 -2.19 54.70 -16.84
CA ASN A 70 -1.92 54.08 -18.13
C ASN A 70 -2.91 52.94 -18.34
N SER A 71 -3.71 53.10 -19.39
CA SER A 71 -4.69 52.17 -19.91
C SER A 71 -4.02 50.91 -20.47
N VAL A 72 -4.36 49.75 -19.91
CA VAL A 72 -4.21 48.45 -20.58
C VAL A 72 -5.60 47.84 -20.64
N GLN A 73 -6.04 47.51 -21.86
CA GLN A 73 -7.36 46.92 -22.11
C GLN A 73 -7.53 45.57 -21.39
N PRO A 74 -8.74 45.23 -20.92
CA PRO A 74 -9.02 43.89 -20.43
C PRO A 74 -9.29 42.99 -21.64
N SER A 75 -8.33 42.15 -22.01
CA SER A 75 -8.59 41.01 -22.90
C SER A 75 -7.99 39.75 -22.28
N THR A 76 -8.83 39.06 -21.52
CA THR A 76 -8.90 37.59 -21.48
C THR A 76 -10.17 37.27 -20.72
N GLU A 77 -11.23 37.02 -21.49
CA GLU A 77 -12.43 36.35 -21.01
C GLU A 77 -12.01 35.12 -20.21
N SER A 78 -12.38 35.07 -18.93
CA SER A 78 -12.41 33.78 -18.24
C SER A 78 -13.43 32.93 -19.00
N LYS A 79 -12.96 31.90 -19.70
CA LYS A 79 -13.83 30.82 -20.15
C LYS A 79 -14.57 30.30 -18.92
N VAL A 80 -15.85 30.67 -18.80
CA VAL A 80 -16.78 30.03 -17.89
C VAL A 80 -16.87 28.58 -18.34
N ASP A 81 -16.60 27.68 -17.39
CA ASP A 81 -16.51 26.24 -17.57
C ASP A 81 -17.69 25.66 -18.34
N GLU A 82 -17.44 24.82 -19.34
CA GLU A 82 -18.48 23.88 -19.76
C GLU A 82 -18.64 22.84 -18.63
N PRO A 83 -19.85 22.67 -18.06
CA PRO A 83 -20.08 21.63 -17.06
C PRO A 83 -19.81 20.25 -17.67
N ASP A 84 -19.23 19.34 -16.86
CA ASP A 84 -19.14 17.91 -17.21
C ASP A 84 -20.50 17.46 -17.77
N ALA A 85 -20.50 16.76 -18.90
CA ALA A 85 -21.73 16.26 -19.50
C ALA A 85 -22.56 15.49 -18.46
N ALA A 86 -23.86 15.80 -18.37
CA ALA A 86 -24.75 15.15 -17.40
C ALA A 86 -24.73 13.63 -17.59
N LEU A 87 -24.38 12.90 -16.53
CA LEU A 87 -24.31 11.45 -16.55
C LEU A 87 -25.71 10.86 -16.37
N PRO A 88 -26.09 9.85 -17.16
CA PRO A 88 -27.31 9.12 -16.91
C PRO A 88 -27.22 8.36 -15.58
N LEU A 89 -28.38 8.06 -14.98
CA LEU A 89 -28.48 7.31 -13.72
C LEU A 89 -27.65 6.00 -13.74
N THR A 90 -27.68 5.29 -14.87
CA THR A 90 -26.93 4.04 -15.08
C THR A 90 -25.41 4.19 -14.99
N ALA A 91 -24.87 5.38 -15.25
CA ALA A 91 -23.45 5.69 -15.13
C ALA A 91 -23.09 6.30 -13.77
N LEU A 92 -24.05 6.95 -13.09
CA LEU A 92 -23.81 7.63 -11.81
C LEU A 92 -23.89 6.66 -10.62
N VAL A 93 -24.87 5.75 -10.60
CA VAL A 93 -25.10 4.82 -9.48
C VAL A 93 -23.85 3.98 -9.14
N PRO A 94 -23.16 3.33 -10.09
CA PRO A 94 -21.99 2.51 -9.76
C PRO A 94 -20.84 3.32 -9.15
N GLN A 95 -20.69 4.59 -9.56
CA GLN A 95 -19.65 5.46 -9.00
C GLN A 95 -19.94 5.83 -7.56
N VAL A 96 -21.18 6.23 -7.27
CA VAL A 96 -21.62 6.55 -5.91
C VAL A 96 -21.48 5.32 -5.01
N LEU A 97 -21.87 4.14 -5.50
CA LEU A 97 -21.68 2.88 -4.78
C LEU A 97 -20.22 2.61 -4.42
N LEU A 98 -19.29 2.78 -5.38
CA LEU A 98 -17.87 2.59 -5.12
C LEU A 98 -17.36 3.56 -4.05
N LEU A 99 -17.76 4.83 -4.10
CA LEU A 99 -17.34 5.84 -3.11
C LEU A 99 -17.95 5.58 -1.72
N ASP A 100 -19.21 5.15 -1.65
CA ASP A 100 -19.86 4.72 -0.40
C ASP A 100 -19.12 3.53 0.23
N LEU A 101 -18.92 2.45 -0.53
CA LEU A 101 -18.24 1.25 -0.03
C LEU A 101 -16.77 1.49 0.32
N ALA A 102 -16.10 2.42 -0.37
CA ALA A 102 -14.76 2.85 -0.03
C ALA A 102 -14.71 3.66 1.28
N GLY A 103 -15.85 4.19 1.75
CA GLY A 103 -15.96 4.95 2.99
C GLY A 103 -15.32 6.34 2.91
N VAL A 104 -15.28 6.96 1.73
CA VAL A 104 -14.55 8.23 1.53
C VAL A 104 -15.31 9.44 2.10
N ASN A 105 -16.65 9.39 2.11
CA ASN A 105 -17.50 10.38 2.75
C ASN A 105 -18.91 9.78 2.97
N PRO A 106 -19.54 9.95 4.16
CA PRO A 106 -20.88 9.44 4.45
C PRO A 106 -21.99 9.92 3.50
N ILE A 107 -21.80 11.07 2.82
CA ILE A 107 -22.78 11.59 1.87
C ILE A 107 -23.05 10.60 0.73
N PHE A 108 -22.04 9.84 0.30
CA PHE A 108 -22.20 8.89 -0.81
C PHE A 108 -23.14 7.74 -0.45
N GLY A 109 -23.23 7.36 0.83
CA GLY A 109 -24.24 6.40 1.29
C GLY A 109 -25.66 6.98 1.27
N LEU A 110 -25.82 8.27 1.52
CA LEU A 110 -27.10 8.97 1.37
C LEU A 110 -27.50 9.05 -0.11
N HIS A 111 -26.58 9.49 -0.96
CA HIS A 111 -26.77 9.54 -2.42
C HIS A 111 -27.10 8.16 -2.99
N TYR A 112 -26.40 7.10 -2.57
CA TYR A 112 -26.67 5.76 -3.08
C TYR A 112 -28.10 5.32 -2.76
N ARG A 113 -28.58 5.58 -1.54
CA ARG A 113 -29.97 5.29 -1.14
C ARG A 113 -30.98 6.14 -1.92
N GLU A 114 -30.72 7.42 -2.10
CA GLU A 114 -31.57 8.33 -2.88
C GLU A 114 -31.71 7.82 -4.33
N LEU A 115 -30.59 7.47 -4.97
CA LEU A 115 -30.58 7.00 -6.35
C LEU A 115 -31.23 5.62 -6.55
N THR A 116 -31.22 4.75 -5.54
CA THR A 116 -31.69 3.35 -5.67
C THR A 116 -33.10 3.10 -5.13
N LEU A 117 -33.53 3.81 -4.08
CA LEU A 117 -34.84 3.59 -3.45
C LEU A 117 -35.95 4.44 -4.08
N SER A 118 -35.60 5.60 -4.65
CA SER A 118 -36.59 6.54 -5.19
C SER A 118 -36.26 7.02 -6.62
N PRO A 119 -35.92 6.12 -7.57
CA PRO A 119 -35.42 6.54 -8.89
C PRO A 119 -36.43 7.36 -9.70
N ASN A 120 -37.73 7.13 -9.49
CA ASN A 120 -38.81 7.81 -10.24
C ASN A 120 -39.15 9.20 -9.70
N THR A 121 -38.57 9.62 -8.57
CA THR A 121 -38.81 10.94 -7.98
C THR A 121 -37.61 11.88 -8.11
N LEU A 122 -36.51 11.42 -8.70
CA LEU A 122 -35.29 12.21 -8.88
C LEU A 122 -35.51 13.31 -9.91
N SER A 123 -35.33 14.56 -9.50
CA SER A 123 -35.30 15.69 -10.43
C SER A 123 -33.94 15.77 -11.13
N ALA A 124 -33.88 16.52 -12.24
CA ALA A 124 -32.61 16.83 -12.88
C ALA A 124 -31.64 17.56 -11.95
N ALA A 125 -32.16 18.36 -11.00
CA ALA A 125 -31.36 19.06 -10.01
C ALA A 125 -30.75 18.09 -8.97
N ASP A 126 -31.48 17.05 -8.58
CA ASP A 126 -30.96 16.00 -7.68
C ASP A 126 -29.81 15.24 -8.34
N MET A 127 -30.01 14.82 -9.59
CA MET A 127 -28.96 14.15 -10.37
C MET A 127 -27.71 15.04 -10.54
N ALA A 128 -27.91 16.33 -10.84
CA ALA A 128 -26.81 17.28 -10.98
C ALA A 128 -26.04 17.48 -9.66
N ARG A 129 -26.74 17.53 -8.52
CA ARG A 129 -26.12 17.62 -7.18
C ARG A 129 -25.24 16.41 -6.90
N VAL A 130 -25.76 15.20 -7.09
CA VAL A 130 -24.99 13.97 -6.83
C VAL A 130 -23.77 13.89 -7.75
N GLN A 131 -23.93 14.21 -9.04
CA GLN A 131 -22.81 14.27 -9.97
C GLN A 131 -21.76 15.31 -9.55
N ALA A 132 -22.20 16.49 -9.09
CA ALA A 132 -21.28 17.53 -8.61
C ALA A 132 -20.43 17.05 -7.43
N ASP A 133 -21.01 16.30 -6.48
CA ASP A 133 -20.27 15.74 -5.34
C ASP A 133 -19.28 14.65 -5.76
N VAL A 134 -19.67 13.77 -6.68
CA VAL A 134 -18.77 12.75 -7.26
C VAL A 134 -17.61 13.42 -8.00
N THR A 135 -17.90 14.39 -8.86
CA THR A 135 -16.88 15.20 -9.56
C THR A 135 -16.01 15.96 -8.56
N GLY A 136 -16.59 16.53 -7.50
CA GLY A 136 -15.87 17.24 -6.44
C GLY A 136 -14.84 16.36 -5.73
N TYR A 137 -15.22 15.13 -5.37
CA TYR A 137 -14.31 14.15 -4.78
C TYR A 137 -13.14 13.84 -5.71
N TRP A 138 -13.41 13.49 -6.96
CA TRP A 138 -12.35 13.15 -7.89
C TRP A 138 -11.45 14.35 -8.24
N ARG A 139 -11.98 15.58 -8.18
CA ARG A 139 -11.21 16.82 -8.34
C ARG A 139 -10.25 16.98 -7.18
N TYR A 140 -10.73 16.80 -5.96
CA TYR A 140 -9.91 16.84 -4.76
C TYR A 140 -8.73 15.87 -4.85
N ILE A 141 -8.97 14.62 -5.27
CA ILE A 141 -7.91 13.63 -5.47
C ILE A 141 -6.90 14.05 -6.55
N LYS A 142 -7.36 14.62 -7.67
CA LYS A 142 -6.50 15.11 -8.76
C LYS A 142 -5.59 16.25 -8.27
N THR A 143 -6.16 17.26 -7.60
CA THR A 143 -5.43 18.42 -7.09
C THR A 143 -4.43 18.03 -6.01
N PHE A 144 -4.81 17.11 -5.11
CA PHE A 144 -3.91 16.60 -4.07
C PHE A 144 -2.67 15.92 -4.66
N ALA A 145 -2.83 15.09 -5.69
CA ALA A 145 -1.71 14.43 -6.35
C ALA A 145 -0.75 15.45 -7.02
N GLN A 146 -1.28 16.52 -7.61
CA GLN A 146 -0.48 17.56 -8.27
C GLN A 146 0.31 18.43 -7.29
N CYS A 147 -0.23 18.72 -6.09
CA CYS A 147 0.46 19.44 -5.02
C CYS A 147 1.78 18.77 -4.60
N ASN A 148 1.87 17.44 -4.71
CA ASN A 148 3.08 16.69 -4.36
C ASN A 148 4.14 16.69 -5.48
N ASN A 149 3.75 16.94 -6.73
CA ASN A 149 4.62 16.79 -7.89
C ASN A 149 5.07 18.14 -8.50
N GLY A 150 4.63 19.28 -7.95
CA GLY A 150 5.03 20.62 -8.40
C GLY A 150 4.53 21.02 -9.80
N ALA A 151 3.62 20.25 -10.39
CA ALA A 151 3.05 20.50 -11.71
C ALA A 151 1.94 21.55 -11.67
N PRO A 152 1.71 22.33 -12.74
CA PRO A 152 0.55 23.21 -12.86
C PRO A 152 -0.76 22.42 -12.68
N VAL A 153 -1.69 22.95 -11.89
CA VAL A 153 -2.98 22.33 -11.63
C VAL A 153 -3.86 22.46 -12.88
N ASP A 154 -3.89 21.42 -13.72
CA ASP A 154 -4.88 21.34 -14.80
C ASP A 154 -6.26 21.01 -14.21
N THR A 155 -7.11 22.03 -14.09
CA THR A 155 -8.47 21.94 -13.54
C THR A 155 -9.52 21.50 -14.54
N VAL A 156 -9.17 21.30 -15.83
CA VAL A 156 -10.16 21.39 -16.94
C VAL A 156 -10.54 20.05 -17.56
N SER A 157 -9.74 19.00 -17.37
CA SER A 157 -9.99 17.67 -17.95
C SER A 157 -10.89 16.77 -17.08
N ALA A 158 -11.81 16.03 -17.74
CA ALA A 158 -12.80 15.11 -17.16
C ALA A 158 -12.32 14.46 -15.87
N VAL A 159 -13.03 14.77 -14.79
CA VAL A 159 -12.54 14.55 -13.43
C VAL A 159 -12.84 13.14 -12.96
N ILE A 160 -14.00 12.61 -13.37
CA ILE A 160 -14.43 11.25 -13.13
C ILE A 160 -13.60 10.27 -13.99
N PRO A 161 -12.99 9.22 -13.42
CA PRO A 161 -12.28 8.23 -14.22
C PRO A 161 -13.22 7.49 -15.19
N THR A 162 -12.80 7.36 -16.45
CA THR A 162 -13.58 6.70 -17.52
C THR A 162 -12.82 5.58 -18.22
N ASP A 163 -11.60 5.28 -17.80
CA ASP A 163 -10.80 4.22 -18.40
C ASP A 163 -11.42 2.83 -18.16
N LEU A 164 -11.05 1.89 -19.04
CA LEU A 164 -11.63 0.54 -19.08
C LEU A 164 -11.43 -0.22 -17.76
N HIS A 165 -10.29 -0.04 -17.09
CA HIS A 165 -10.01 -0.71 -15.82
C HIS A 165 -10.98 -0.23 -14.73
N TYR A 166 -11.18 1.08 -14.61
CA TYR A 166 -12.14 1.64 -13.66
C TYR A 166 -13.57 1.14 -13.92
N GLN A 167 -14.00 1.13 -15.19
CA GLN A 167 -15.34 0.66 -15.56
C GLN A 167 -15.55 -0.83 -15.20
N ARG A 168 -14.50 -1.66 -15.35
CA ARG A 168 -14.53 -3.06 -14.89
C ARG A 168 -14.67 -3.16 -13.37
N VAL A 169 -13.96 -2.33 -12.61
CA VAL A 169 -14.11 -2.26 -11.15
C VAL A 169 -15.54 -1.90 -10.77
N LEU A 170 -16.10 -0.83 -11.35
CA LEU A 170 -17.47 -0.39 -11.07
C LEU A 170 -18.49 -1.52 -11.32
N LYS A 171 -18.36 -2.20 -12.46
CA LYS A 171 -19.21 -3.35 -12.80
C LYS A 171 -19.07 -4.47 -11.79
N GLN A 172 -17.85 -4.79 -11.40
CA GLN A 172 -17.58 -5.91 -10.49
C GLN A 172 -18.09 -5.62 -9.07
N VAL A 173 -17.87 -4.40 -8.56
CA VAL A 173 -18.40 -3.95 -7.27
C VAL A 173 -19.93 -4.02 -7.27
N ALA A 174 -20.59 -3.53 -8.32
CA ALA A 174 -22.04 -3.60 -8.44
C ALA A 174 -22.54 -5.06 -8.49
N HIS A 175 -21.85 -5.93 -9.24
CA HIS A 175 -22.18 -7.35 -9.33
C HIS A 175 -22.08 -8.05 -7.97
N LEU A 176 -20.99 -7.82 -7.22
CA LEU A 176 -20.82 -8.39 -5.88
C LEU A 176 -21.89 -7.92 -4.89
N VAL A 177 -22.29 -6.64 -4.93
CA VAL A 177 -23.36 -6.13 -4.07
C VAL A 177 -24.71 -6.75 -4.44
N GLN A 178 -24.99 -6.91 -5.72
CA GLN A 178 -26.20 -7.58 -6.18
C GLN A 178 -26.21 -9.06 -5.75
N LEU A 179 -25.07 -9.74 -5.88
CA LEU A 179 -24.91 -11.14 -5.46
C LEU A 179 -25.17 -11.30 -3.96
N ASP A 180 -24.65 -10.40 -3.11
CA ASP A 180 -24.90 -10.40 -1.66
C ASP A 180 -26.39 -10.24 -1.32
N ALA A 181 -27.13 -9.48 -2.13
CA ALA A 181 -28.55 -9.23 -1.92
C ALA A 181 -29.46 -10.40 -2.37
N THR A 182 -29.02 -11.19 -3.35
CA THR A 182 -29.83 -12.27 -3.95
C THR A 182 -29.48 -13.67 -3.45
N GLU A 183 -28.26 -13.88 -2.95
CA GLU A 183 -27.77 -15.21 -2.56
C GLU A 183 -27.49 -15.30 -1.05
N PRO A 184 -27.98 -16.35 -0.36
CA PRO A 184 -27.64 -16.57 1.04
C PRO A 184 -26.15 -16.95 1.19
N TRP A 185 -25.44 -16.26 2.09
CA TRP A 185 -24.01 -16.45 2.31
C TRP A 185 -23.65 -16.83 3.75
N GLU A 186 -24.25 -17.90 4.26
CA GLU A 186 -24.06 -18.36 5.65
C GLU A 186 -22.61 -18.79 5.95
N THR A 187 -22.15 -18.62 7.18
CA THR A 187 -20.79 -19.04 7.53
C THR A 187 -20.69 -20.57 7.53
N LEU A 188 -19.80 -21.11 6.69
CA LEU A 188 -19.50 -22.54 6.66
C LEU A 188 -18.48 -22.87 7.74
N VAL A 189 -18.74 -23.93 8.50
CA VAL A 189 -17.82 -24.47 9.50
C VAL A 189 -17.43 -25.87 9.07
N LEU A 190 -16.13 -26.14 8.97
CA LEU A 190 -15.62 -27.48 8.68
C LEU A 190 -14.84 -27.95 9.90
N ASP A 191 -15.19 -29.13 10.41
CA ASP A 191 -14.47 -29.77 11.52
C ASP A 191 -13.08 -30.25 11.07
N GLU A 192 -12.97 -30.63 9.79
CA GLU A 192 -11.74 -31.09 9.15
C GLU A 192 -11.55 -30.43 7.78
N LYS A 193 -10.33 -30.50 7.24
CA LYS A 193 -10.05 -30.04 5.87
C LYS A 193 -10.81 -30.91 4.87
N LEU A 194 -11.34 -30.31 3.80
CA LEU A 194 -11.97 -31.07 2.72
C LEU A 194 -10.95 -31.36 1.61
N THR A 195 -10.80 -32.65 1.25
CA THR A 195 -9.93 -33.14 0.18
C THR A 195 -10.70 -34.01 -0.82
N VAL A 196 -10.16 -34.18 -2.02
CA VAL A 196 -10.81 -34.93 -3.11
C VAL A 196 -11.32 -36.30 -2.63
N GLY A 197 -12.53 -36.66 -3.06
CA GLY A 197 -13.22 -37.89 -2.70
C GLY A 197 -14.00 -37.85 -1.38
N MET A 198 -13.80 -36.84 -0.53
CA MET A 198 -14.56 -36.70 0.72
C MET A 198 -16.00 -36.26 0.44
N SER A 199 -16.94 -36.80 1.23
CA SER A 199 -18.31 -36.31 1.24
C SER A 199 -18.55 -35.31 2.38
N HIS A 200 -19.25 -34.20 2.12
CA HIS A 200 -19.62 -33.24 3.15
C HIS A 200 -20.91 -32.48 2.77
N PRO A 201 -21.80 -32.12 3.73
CA PRO A 201 -23.03 -31.36 3.45
C PRO A 201 -22.80 -30.01 2.74
N PHE A 202 -21.64 -29.40 2.97
CA PHE A 202 -21.28 -28.10 2.37
C PHE A 202 -20.59 -28.19 1.00
N VAL A 203 -20.37 -29.40 0.42
CA VAL A 203 -19.76 -29.50 -0.92
C VAL A 203 -20.56 -28.73 -1.96
N ASP A 204 -21.89 -28.92 -1.98
CA ASP A 204 -22.78 -28.24 -2.91
C ASP A 204 -22.77 -26.73 -2.71
N THR A 205 -22.78 -26.27 -1.45
CA THR A 205 -22.70 -24.83 -1.14
C THR A 205 -21.36 -24.23 -1.60
N ILE A 206 -20.26 -24.94 -1.38
CA ILE A 206 -18.93 -24.51 -1.82
C ILE A 206 -18.85 -24.45 -3.34
N ALA A 207 -19.34 -25.48 -4.04
CA ALA A 207 -19.38 -25.52 -5.49
C ALA A 207 -20.22 -24.36 -6.04
N LYS A 208 -21.41 -24.12 -5.47
CA LYS A 208 -22.26 -22.99 -5.86
C LYS A 208 -21.54 -21.66 -5.68
N ARG A 209 -20.83 -21.44 -4.56
CA ARG A 209 -20.04 -20.22 -4.34
C ARG A 209 -18.93 -20.04 -5.36
N LEU A 210 -18.20 -21.10 -5.68
CA LEU A 210 -17.13 -21.04 -6.68
C LEU A 210 -17.69 -20.72 -8.07
N TRP A 211 -18.85 -21.26 -8.43
CA TRP A 211 -19.54 -20.90 -9.67
C TRP A 211 -20.01 -19.44 -9.68
N LEU A 212 -20.73 -19.00 -8.65
CA LEU A 212 -21.22 -17.61 -8.52
C LEU A 212 -20.08 -16.59 -8.55
N LEU A 213 -18.90 -16.95 -8.04
CA LEU A 213 -17.71 -16.09 -8.05
C LEU A 213 -16.83 -16.26 -9.31
N GLY A 214 -17.21 -17.12 -10.26
CA GLY A 214 -16.54 -17.32 -11.54
C GLY A 214 -15.34 -18.28 -11.55
N ASP A 215 -15.09 -19.02 -10.46
CA ASP A 215 -14.02 -20.00 -10.36
C ASP A 215 -14.40 -21.35 -11.02
N LEU A 216 -15.69 -21.65 -11.14
CA LEU A 216 -16.25 -22.75 -11.95
C LEU A 216 -16.96 -22.21 -13.18
N ALA A 217 -16.75 -22.87 -14.33
CA ALA A 217 -17.32 -22.45 -15.60
C ALA A 217 -18.77 -22.89 -15.79
N ILE A 218 -19.18 -24.00 -15.16
CA ILE A 218 -20.48 -24.62 -15.30
C ILE A 218 -21.15 -24.65 -13.93
N GLU A 219 -22.47 -24.43 -13.91
CA GLU A 219 -23.25 -24.56 -12.69
C GLU A 219 -23.14 -25.99 -12.15
N PRO A 220 -22.75 -26.18 -10.88
CA PRO A 220 -22.54 -27.51 -10.33
C PRO A 220 -23.88 -28.24 -10.16
N THR A 221 -23.88 -29.54 -10.46
CA THR A 221 -24.98 -30.43 -10.07
C THR A 221 -24.86 -30.78 -8.59
N THR A 222 -25.98 -31.09 -7.94
CA THR A 222 -25.99 -31.50 -6.53
C THR A 222 -25.25 -32.83 -6.35
N ASN A 223 -24.11 -32.78 -5.66
CA ASN A 223 -23.28 -33.92 -5.34
C ASN A 223 -22.48 -33.63 -4.07
N LEU A 224 -22.78 -34.37 -3.01
CA LEU A 224 -22.10 -34.20 -1.71
C LEU A 224 -20.63 -34.64 -1.72
N VAL A 225 -20.07 -35.12 -2.83
CA VAL A 225 -18.69 -35.59 -2.95
C VAL A 225 -17.79 -34.52 -3.57
N TYR A 226 -16.65 -34.24 -2.93
CA TYR A 226 -15.64 -33.32 -3.44
C TYR A 226 -14.91 -33.93 -4.66
N SER A 227 -15.33 -33.53 -5.86
CA SER A 227 -14.84 -34.09 -7.14
C SER A 227 -13.52 -33.46 -7.63
N GLU A 228 -12.87 -34.14 -8.58
CA GLU A 228 -11.69 -33.60 -9.30
C GLU A 228 -11.99 -32.31 -10.07
N GLU A 229 -13.22 -32.15 -10.58
CA GLU A 229 -13.64 -30.92 -11.24
C GLU A 229 -13.73 -29.75 -10.26
N LEU A 230 -14.27 -29.99 -9.06
CA LEU A 230 -14.31 -28.98 -8.02
C LEU A 230 -12.91 -28.59 -7.54
N VAL A 231 -11.96 -29.53 -7.51
CA VAL A 231 -10.54 -29.26 -7.21
C VAL A 231 -9.95 -28.23 -8.17
N VAL A 232 -10.29 -28.26 -9.46
CA VAL A 232 -9.82 -27.26 -10.43
C VAL A 232 -10.34 -25.86 -10.08
N GLY A 233 -11.63 -25.75 -9.75
CA GLY A 233 -12.22 -24.48 -9.29
C GLY A 233 -11.59 -23.96 -8.01
N VAL A 234 -11.37 -24.84 -7.02
CA VAL A 234 -10.70 -24.48 -5.76
C VAL A 234 -9.28 -24.01 -6.00
N LYS A 235 -8.52 -24.61 -6.93
CA LYS A 235 -7.16 -24.15 -7.25
C LYS A 235 -7.14 -22.75 -7.87
N ARG A 236 -8.09 -22.44 -8.76
CA ARG A 236 -8.27 -21.07 -9.31
C ARG A 236 -8.62 -20.07 -8.21
N PHE A 237 -9.54 -20.46 -7.33
CA PHE A 237 -9.90 -19.66 -6.16
C PHE A 237 -8.69 -19.43 -5.25
N GLN A 238 -7.95 -20.47 -4.90
CA GLN A 238 -6.73 -20.37 -4.09
C GLN A 238 -5.70 -19.43 -4.75
N GLN A 239 -5.48 -19.56 -6.06
CA GLN A 239 -4.57 -18.71 -6.82
C GLN A 239 -4.95 -17.23 -6.68
N ARG A 240 -6.21 -16.86 -6.94
CA ARG A 240 -6.63 -15.45 -6.91
C ARG A 240 -6.66 -14.85 -5.50
N HIS A 241 -6.61 -15.69 -4.46
CA HIS A 241 -6.49 -15.28 -3.05
C HIS A 241 -5.04 -15.34 -2.52
N GLY A 242 -4.05 -15.63 -3.39
CA GLY A 242 -2.64 -15.75 -2.99
C GLY A 242 -2.35 -16.94 -2.08
N LEU A 243 -3.18 -17.99 -2.13
CA LEU A 243 -3.03 -19.21 -1.36
C LEU A 243 -2.29 -20.29 -2.16
N LYS A 244 -1.84 -21.33 -1.45
CA LYS A 244 -1.32 -22.55 -2.07
C LYS A 244 -2.38 -23.19 -2.96
N GLN A 245 -2.03 -23.51 -4.21
CA GLN A 245 -2.93 -24.11 -5.20
C GLN A 245 -2.97 -25.64 -5.09
N ASP A 246 -3.21 -26.17 -3.89
CA ASP A 246 -3.23 -27.61 -3.64
C ASP A 246 -4.63 -28.25 -3.80
N GLY A 247 -5.68 -27.45 -3.97
CA GLY A 247 -7.05 -27.94 -4.05
C GLY A 247 -7.61 -28.42 -2.71
N VAL A 248 -6.93 -28.16 -1.59
CA VAL A 248 -7.40 -28.55 -0.25
C VAL A 248 -8.15 -27.38 0.37
N ILE A 249 -9.40 -27.61 0.79
CA ILE A 249 -10.16 -26.58 1.52
C ILE A 249 -9.81 -26.68 3.00
N GLY A 250 -8.70 -26.04 3.36
CA GLY A 250 -8.30 -25.81 4.74
C GLY A 250 -8.84 -24.50 5.31
N LYS A 251 -8.40 -24.13 6.52
CA LYS A 251 -8.86 -22.93 7.24
C LYS A 251 -8.77 -21.64 6.44
N GLN A 252 -7.68 -21.43 5.68
CA GLN A 252 -7.50 -20.20 4.91
C GLN A 252 -8.39 -20.14 3.66
N THR A 253 -8.55 -21.25 2.94
CA THR A 253 -9.49 -21.31 1.82
C THR A 253 -10.92 -21.13 2.31
N LEU A 254 -11.28 -21.76 3.43
CA LEU A 254 -12.60 -21.62 4.06
C LEU A 254 -12.87 -20.18 4.52
N TYR A 255 -11.87 -19.51 5.13
CA TYR A 255 -11.96 -18.10 5.50
C TYR A 255 -12.39 -17.23 4.31
N TRP A 256 -11.76 -17.43 3.15
CA TRP A 256 -12.10 -16.70 1.95
C TRP A 256 -13.46 -17.11 1.38
N LEU A 257 -13.79 -18.40 1.35
CA LEU A 257 -15.11 -18.88 0.92
C LEU A 257 -16.24 -18.28 1.77
N ASN A 258 -15.97 -17.99 3.04
CA ASN A 258 -16.90 -17.36 3.98
C ASN A 258 -16.95 -15.83 3.89
N GLN A 259 -16.04 -15.17 3.16
CA GLN A 259 -16.16 -13.73 2.90
C GLN A 259 -17.36 -13.49 1.99
N SER A 260 -18.33 -12.71 2.49
CA SER A 260 -19.53 -12.37 1.72
C SER A 260 -19.17 -11.56 0.47
N PRO A 261 -19.99 -11.61 -0.58
CA PRO A 261 -19.81 -10.77 -1.76
C PRO A 261 -19.73 -9.27 -1.42
N LYS A 262 -20.52 -8.77 -0.46
CA LYS A 262 -20.40 -7.38 -0.01
C LYS A 262 -19.09 -7.07 0.69
N ALA A 263 -18.58 -7.97 1.54
CA ALA A 263 -17.28 -7.77 2.18
C ALA A 263 -16.14 -7.66 1.15
N ARG A 264 -16.22 -8.46 0.08
CA ARG A 264 -15.33 -8.42 -1.08
C ARG A 264 -15.45 -7.09 -1.84
N ALA A 265 -16.68 -6.62 -2.07
CA ALA A 265 -16.95 -5.36 -2.76
C ALA A 265 -16.37 -4.17 -2.00
N VAL A 266 -16.53 -4.13 -0.67
CA VAL A 266 -15.92 -3.12 0.20
C VAL A 266 -14.40 -3.13 0.09
N LEU A 267 -13.78 -4.31 0.16
CA LEU A 267 -12.33 -4.44 0.08
C LEU A 267 -11.80 -3.96 -1.29
N LEU A 268 -12.47 -4.35 -2.38
CA LEU A 268 -12.13 -3.93 -3.74
C LEU A 268 -12.28 -2.42 -3.94
N ALA A 269 -13.39 -1.84 -3.48
CA ALA A 269 -13.64 -0.40 -3.57
C ALA A 269 -12.58 0.42 -2.81
N LYS A 270 -12.28 0.04 -1.56
CA LYS A 270 -11.25 0.70 -0.75
C LYS A 270 -9.86 0.63 -1.37
N ASN A 271 -9.48 -0.53 -1.89
CA ASN A 271 -8.18 -0.68 -2.54
C ASN A 271 -8.12 0.09 -3.86
N THR A 272 -9.21 0.13 -4.62
CA THR A 272 -9.29 0.89 -5.88
C THR A 272 -9.05 2.38 -5.64
N ILE A 273 -9.66 2.97 -4.60
CA ILE A 273 -9.39 4.36 -4.24
C ILE A 273 -7.92 4.57 -3.86
N ARG A 274 -7.35 3.70 -3.01
CA ARG A 274 -5.93 3.77 -2.64
C ARG A 274 -5.00 3.66 -3.85
N GLN A 275 -5.26 2.73 -4.75
CA GLN A 275 -4.51 2.55 -5.99
C GLN A 275 -4.59 3.79 -6.86
N ARG A 276 -5.78 4.35 -7.07
CA ARG A 276 -5.98 5.55 -7.89
C ARG A 276 -5.26 6.79 -7.34
N VAL A 277 -5.27 6.98 -6.03
CA VAL A 277 -4.49 8.05 -5.39
C VAL A 277 -3.00 7.84 -5.64
N PHE A 278 -2.55 6.58 -5.54
CA PHE A 278 -1.15 6.21 -5.69
C PHE A 278 -0.66 6.31 -7.15
N GLU A 279 -1.38 5.75 -8.12
CA GLU A 279 -0.98 5.64 -9.52
C GLU A 279 -0.71 7.00 -10.17
N ARG A 280 -1.35 8.07 -9.70
CA ARG A 280 -1.15 9.44 -10.19
C ARG A 280 0.25 9.99 -9.92
N LYS A 281 1.02 9.38 -9.01
CA LYS A 281 2.39 9.79 -8.69
C LYS A 281 3.45 8.92 -9.36
N LEU A 282 3.05 7.83 -10.02
CA LEU A 282 3.98 6.91 -10.64
C LEU A 282 4.68 7.57 -11.83
N GLU A 283 6.00 7.57 -11.80
CA GLU A 283 6.82 7.91 -12.95
C GLU A 283 6.72 6.83 -14.04
N PRO A 284 7.19 7.09 -15.29
CA PRO A 284 7.16 6.08 -16.35
C PRO A 284 7.96 4.81 -16.03
N SER A 285 9.04 4.92 -15.24
CA SER A 285 9.85 3.78 -14.81
C SER A 285 9.99 3.78 -13.29
N TYR A 286 9.65 2.67 -12.65
CA TYR A 286 9.64 2.51 -11.19
C TYR A 286 9.70 1.04 -10.78
N LEU A 287 10.07 0.81 -9.52
CA LEU A 287 9.96 -0.48 -8.86
C LEU A 287 8.80 -0.45 -7.85
N LEU A 288 7.84 -1.37 -7.95
CA LEU A 288 6.71 -1.44 -7.02
C LEU A 288 6.67 -2.80 -6.33
N ILE A 289 6.56 -2.77 -5.00
CA ILE A 289 6.49 -3.94 -4.13
C ILE A 289 5.14 -3.89 -3.42
N ASN A 290 4.25 -4.82 -3.77
CA ASN A 290 3.00 -5.01 -3.05
C ASN A 290 3.24 -5.98 -1.88
N VAL A 291 3.34 -5.42 -0.68
CA VAL A 291 3.75 -6.13 0.54
C VAL A 291 2.85 -7.34 0.87
N PRO A 292 1.52 -7.23 0.97
CA PRO A 292 0.64 -8.37 1.25
C PRO A 292 0.55 -9.36 0.08
N ALA A 293 0.89 -8.96 -1.14
CA ALA A 293 0.95 -9.88 -2.28
C ALA A 293 2.26 -10.66 -2.36
N PHE A 294 3.30 -10.24 -1.61
CA PHE A 294 4.64 -10.80 -1.70
C PHE A 294 5.19 -10.80 -3.13
N GLU A 295 4.89 -9.74 -3.87
CA GLU A 295 5.22 -9.56 -5.28
C GLU A 295 5.90 -8.22 -5.52
N MET A 296 6.81 -8.21 -6.49
CA MET A 296 7.50 -7.03 -6.98
C MET A 296 7.42 -6.99 -8.50
N ILE A 297 7.16 -5.80 -9.02
CA ILE A 297 7.21 -5.49 -10.44
C ILE A 297 8.22 -4.37 -10.69
N LEU A 298 8.92 -4.47 -11.81
CA LEU A 298 9.70 -3.40 -12.39
C LEU A 298 8.99 -2.93 -13.65
N VAL A 299 8.60 -1.68 -13.67
CA VAL A 299 8.02 -1.03 -14.83
C VAL A 299 9.09 -0.14 -15.45
N ASP A 300 9.25 -0.25 -16.76
CA ASP A 300 10.13 0.59 -17.56
C ASP A 300 9.35 1.20 -18.71
N ASN A 301 9.29 2.53 -18.74
CA ASN A 301 8.54 3.32 -19.71
C ASN A 301 7.09 2.83 -19.90
N GLY A 302 6.39 2.58 -18.79
CA GLY A 302 5.01 2.10 -18.75
C GLY A 302 4.82 0.60 -19.02
N THR A 303 5.89 -0.15 -19.28
CA THR A 303 5.82 -1.60 -19.54
C THR A 303 6.44 -2.40 -18.40
N THR A 304 5.75 -3.42 -17.91
CA THR A 304 6.31 -4.34 -16.92
C THR A 304 7.41 -5.20 -17.56
N VAL A 305 8.66 -5.00 -17.15
CA VAL A 305 9.85 -5.70 -17.69
C VAL A 305 10.37 -6.80 -16.79
N LEU A 306 10.01 -6.81 -15.50
CA LEU A 306 10.36 -7.87 -14.56
C LEU A 306 9.27 -8.06 -13.50
N ASN A 307 8.89 -9.31 -13.27
CA ASN A 307 8.03 -9.75 -12.16
C ASN A 307 8.80 -10.75 -11.28
N SER A 308 8.75 -10.57 -9.96
CA SER A 308 9.50 -11.38 -9.00
C SER A 308 8.74 -11.56 -7.69
N LYS A 309 8.89 -12.73 -7.05
CA LYS A 309 8.43 -12.91 -5.67
C LYS A 309 9.35 -12.16 -4.71
N VAL A 310 8.78 -11.73 -3.60
CA VAL A 310 9.54 -11.16 -2.49
C VAL A 310 9.25 -11.85 -1.15
N ILE A 311 10.19 -11.71 -0.22
CA ILE A 311 9.99 -12.01 1.22
C ILE A 311 10.04 -10.68 1.95
N VAL A 312 9.03 -10.42 2.77
CA VAL A 312 8.84 -9.19 3.53
C VAL A 312 8.95 -9.46 5.03
N GLY A 313 8.86 -8.41 5.84
CA GLY A 313 8.90 -8.46 7.29
C GLY A 313 7.82 -9.37 7.90
N LYS A 314 8.10 -9.92 9.08
CA LYS A 314 7.06 -10.55 9.92
C LYS A 314 6.05 -9.51 10.40
N SER A 315 4.85 -9.93 10.80
CA SER A 315 3.86 -9.03 11.42
C SER A 315 4.39 -8.29 12.67
N SER A 316 5.32 -8.89 13.42
CA SER A 316 5.99 -8.26 14.58
C SER A 316 7.16 -7.32 14.21
N ARG A 317 7.60 -7.34 12.94
CA ARG A 317 8.71 -6.57 12.38
C ARG A 317 8.38 -6.17 10.94
N GLN A 318 7.28 -5.45 10.80
CA GLN A 318 6.63 -5.17 9.52
C GLN A 318 7.59 -4.44 8.58
N THR A 319 7.54 -4.79 7.30
CA THR A 319 8.08 -3.93 6.24
C THR A 319 7.30 -2.62 6.22
N PRO A 320 7.94 -1.46 6.38
CA PRO A 320 7.27 -0.17 6.32
C PRO A 320 6.78 0.11 4.90
N LEU A 321 5.64 0.80 4.79
CA LEU A 321 5.17 1.35 3.52
C LEU A 321 5.95 2.63 3.24
N LEU A 322 6.53 2.74 2.05
CA LEU A 322 7.52 3.77 1.72
C LEU A 322 7.41 4.20 0.25
N ASP A 323 7.68 5.49 0.03
CA ASP A 323 7.99 6.05 -1.27
C ASP A 323 9.41 6.63 -1.21
N SER A 324 10.31 6.14 -2.05
CA SER A 324 11.71 6.55 -2.07
C SER A 324 12.31 6.36 -3.46
N GLN A 325 13.63 6.53 -3.58
CA GLN A 325 14.36 6.33 -4.83
C GLN A 325 15.65 5.55 -4.58
N ILE A 326 15.87 4.50 -5.37
CA ILE A 326 17.09 3.69 -5.39
C ILE A 326 18.21 4.54 -5.98
N SER A 327 19.28 4.72 -5.21
CA SER A 327 20.40 5.59 -5.55
C SER A 327 21.67 4.84 -5.92
N SER A 328 21.79 3.58 -5.51
CA SER A 328 22.97 2.75 -5.79
C SER A 328 22.67 1.26 -5.69
N VAL A 329 23.52 0.48 -6.39
CA VAL A 329 23.57 -0.97 -6.28
C VAL A 329 24.90 -1.37 -5.66
N VAL A 330 24.89 -2.32 -4.74
CA VAL A 330 26.07 -2.85 -4.07
C VAL A 330 26.25 -4.30 -4.50
N LEU A 331 27.38 -4.60 -5.14
CA LEU A 331 27.85 -5.96 -5.38
C LEU A 331 28.52 -6.50 -4.13
N ASN A 332 28.32 -7.79 -3.87
CA ASN A 332 28.95 -8.53 -2.78
C ASN A 332 28.88 -7.79 -1.43
N PRO A 333 27.69 -7.34 -1.00
CA PRO A 333 27.56 -6.52 0.20
C PRO A 333 28.07 -7.26 1.43
N SER A 334 28.87 -6.60 2.26
CA SER A 334 29.04 -7.02 3.66
C SER A 334 27.77 -6.69 4.45
N TRP A 335 27.50 -7.45 5.51
CA TRP A 335 26.31 -7.22 6.33
C TRP A 335 26.68 -6.88 7.76
N ARG A 336 26.65 -5.57 8.08
CA ARG A 336 26.67 -5.11 9.47
C ARG A 336 25.33 -5.40 10.13
N VAL A 337 25.33 -6.30 11.10
CA VAL A 337 24.11 -6.80 11.74
C VAL A 337 23.47 -5.71 12.60
N PRO A 338 22.19 -5.33 12.37
CA PRO A 338 21.47 -4.44 13.26
C PRO A 338 21.32 -5.01 14.67
N SER A 339 21.43 -4.16 15.69
CA SER A 339 21.40 -4.60 17.10
C SER A 339 20.13 -5.39 17.48
N SER A 340 19.00 -5.08 16.85
CA SER A 340 17.74 -5.81 17.04
C SER A 340 17.80 -7.23 16.49
N ILE A 341 18.42 -7.43 15.32
CA ILE A 341 18.61 -8.75 14.68
C ILE A 341 19.66 -9.55 15.45
N LEU A 342 20.75 -8.90 15.87
CA LEU A 342 21.76 -9.51 16.73
C LEU A 342 21.10 -10.18 17.94
N ARG A 343 20.35 -9.40 18.72
CA ARG A 343 19.70 -9.88 19.95
C ARG A 343 18.62 -10.94 19.70
N ARG A 344 17.78 -10.77 18.69
CA ARG A 344 16.57 -11.60 18.49
C ARG A 344 16.81 -12.85 17.65
N ASP A 345 17.70 -12.78 16.68
CA ASP A 345 17.87 -13.84 15.68
C ASP A 345 19.25 -14.53 15.79
N ILE A 346 20.34 -13.79 16.08
CA ILE A 346 21.71 -14.35 16.05
C ILE A 346 22.18 -14.86 17.41
N LEU A 347 22.04 -14.10 18.51
CA LEU A 347 22.47 -14.56 19.84
C LEU A 347 21.86 -15.91 20.23
N PRO A 348 20.57 -16.22 19.95
CA PRO A 348 20.02 -17.54 20.22
C PRO A 348 20.72 -18.67 19.44
N GLN A 349 21.26 -18.40 18.25
CA GLN A 349 22.01 -19.39 17.47
C GLN A 349 23.41 -19.60 18.04
N ILE A 350 24.09 -18.52 18.43
CA ILE A 350 25.40 -18.59 19.08
C ILE A 350 25.30 -19.40 20.37
N ARG A 351 24.31 -19.12 21.23
CA ARG A 351 24.08 -19.88 22.48
C ARG A 351 23.97 -21.39 22.25
N ARG A 352 23.34 -21.81 21.13
CA ARG A 352 23.17 -23.22 20.77
C ARG A 352 24.41 -23.85 20.13
N ASN A 353 25.19 -23.06 19.38
CA ASN A 353 26.38 -23.51 18.68
C ASN A 353 27.47 -22.42 18.72
N GLY A 354 28.52 -22.62 19.52
CA GLY A 354 29.66 -21.71 19.60
C GLY A 354 30.41 -21.50 18.28
N HIS A 355 30.31 -22.46 17.34
CA HIS A 355 30.94 -22.35 16.02
C HIS A 355 30.13 -21.50 15.03
N TYR A 356 28.92 -21.06 15.40
CA TYR A 356 27.98 -20.35 14.51
C TYR A 356 28.63 -19.17 13.78
N LEU A 357 29.41 -18.33 14.49
CA LEU A 357 30.02 -17.14 13.90
C LEU A 357 31.01 -17.50 12.79
N ASN A 358 31.86 -18.50 13.02
CA ASN A 358 32.81 -18.97 12.02
C ASN A 358 32.11 -19.67 10.84
N GLU A 359 31.17 -20.57 11.12
CA GLU A 359 30.39 -21.29 10.10
C GLU A 359 29.63 -20.36 9.15
N ARG A 360 29.16 -19.22 9.67
CA ARG A 360 28.43 -18.17 8.96
C ARG A 360 29.31 -17.00 8.51
N GLN A 361 30.62 -17.08 8.71
CA GLN A 361 31.62 -16.13 8.23
C GLN A 361 31.43 -14.70 8.77
N PHE A 362 31.13 -14.58 10.06
CA PHE A 362 31.09 -13.30 10.77
C PHE A 362 32.48 -12.90 11.28
N ASP A 363 32.81 -11.64 11.09
CA ASP A 363 33.87 -10.94 11.81
C ASP A 363 33.25 -10.19 12.99
N VAL A 364 33.95 -10.19 14.13
CA VAL A 364 33.47 -9.60 15.39
C VAL A 364 34.33 -8.41 15.74
N TYR A 365 33.71 -7.25 15.97
CA TYR A 365 34.39 -6.02 16.34
C TYR A 365 33.92 -5.54 17.71
N ASP A 366 34.85 -5.00 18.51
CA ASP A 366 34.50 -4.22 19.69
C ASP A 366 34.00 -2.81 19.31
N TYR A 367 33.63 -2.00 20.31
CA TYR A 367 33.19 -0.62 20.08
C TYR A 367 34.31 0.33 19.63
N ASN A 368 35.58 -0.06 19.78
CA ASN A 368 36.73 0.68 19.26
C ASN A 368 37.03 0.32 17.79
N GLY A 369 36.32 -0.66 17.23
CA GLY A 369 36.52 -1.15 15.86
C GLY A 369 37.65 -2.16 15.72
N GLN A 370 38.18 -2.70 16.83
CA GLN A 370 39.19 -3.74 16.81
C GLN A 370 38.56 -5.10 16.57
N LEU A 371 39.19 -5.93 15.73
CA LEU A 371 38.78 -7.32 15.51
C LEU A 371 39.03 -8.14 16.78
N VAL A 372 38.00 -8.85 17.23
CA VAL A 372 38.03 -9.69 18.43
C VAL A 372 37.90 -11.15 18.04
N GLN A 373 38.69 -12.01 18.69
CA GLN A 373 38.58 -13.46 18.57
C GLN A 373 38.43 -14.08 19.95
N HIS A 374 37.52 -15.04 20.03
CA HIS A 374 37.26 -15.87 21.20
C HIS A 374 37.05 -17.31 20.75
N MET A 375 37.21 -18.24 21.69
CA MET A 375 36.90 -19.66 21.47
C MET A 375 35.38 -19.86 21.34
N PRO A 376 34.93 -20.94 20.66
CA PRO A 376 33.51 -21.24 20.49
C PRO A 376 32.71 -21.21 21.81
N GLU A 377 33.26 -21.79 22.88
CA GLU A 377 32.63 -21.87 24.19
C GLU A 377 32.49 -20.48 24.84
N GLU A 378 33.52 -19.63 24.72
CA GLU A 378 33.49 -18.25 25.20
C GLU A 378 32.41 -17.43 24.47
N TRP A 379 32.20 -17.65 23.17
CA TRP A 379 31.10 -17.01 22.44
C TRP A 379 29.74 -17.42 22.96
N GLN A 380 29.56 -18.67 23.39
CA GLN A 380 28.29 -19.14 23.98
C GLN A 380 28.03 -18.46 25.32
N ASP A 381 29.06 -18.34 26.16
CA ASP A 381 28.98 -17.68 27.47
C ASP A 381 28.66 -16.18 27.32
N LEU A 382 29.35 -15.48 26.40
CA LEU A 382 29.10 -14.07 26.09
C LEU A 382 27.70 -13.85 25.51
N ALA A 383 27.25 -14.73 24.61
CA ALA A 383 25.90 -14.64 24.06
C ALA A 383 24.82 -14.81 25.12
N SER A 384 25.12 -15.50 26.23
CA SER A 384 24.20 -15.74 27.36
C SER A 384 24.22 -14.64 28.41
N THR A 385 25.26 -13.80 28.45
CA THR A 385 25.46 -12.78 29.49
C THR A 385 25.42 -11.37 28.90
N SER A 386 26.52 -10.90 28.33
CA SER A 386 26.68 -9.59 27.70
C SER A 386 27.43 -9.75 26.38
N PHE A 387 26.86 -9.22 25.30
CA PHE A 387 27.47 -9.27 23.97
C PHE A 387 27.72 -7.84 23.45
N PRO A 388 28.78 -7.15 23.94
CA PRO A 388 29.11 -5.77 23.60
C PRO A 388 29.89 -5.67 22.27
N TYR A 389 29.47 -6.45 21.25
CA TYR A 389 30.19 -6.54 19.99
C TYR A 389 29.29 -6.25 18.80
N GLN A 390 29.91 -5.77 17.72
CA GLN A 390 29.30 -5.59 16.43
C GLN A 390 29.71 -6.72 15.49
N LEU A 391 28.72 -7.42 14.94
CA LEU A 391 28.95 -8.44 13.94
C LEU A 391 28.89 -7.85 12.53
N VAL A 392 29.84 -8.25 11.69
CA VAL A 392 29.84 -7.98 10.25
C VAL A 392 29.96 -9.31 9.52
N GLN A 393 28.96 -9.67 8.72
CA GLN A 393 29.06 -10.83 7.86
C GLN A 393 29.86 -10.48 6.61
N ARG A 394 30.86 -11.30 6.29
CA ARG A 394 31.67 -11.14 5.08
C ARG A 394 30.85 -11.37 3.81
N PRO A 395 31.24 -10.77 2.68
CA PRO A 395 30.70 -11.14 1.38
C PRO A 395 30.88 -12.64 1.09
N GLY A 396 29.95 -13.24 0.35
CA GLY A 396 30.02 -14.65 0.00
C GLY A 396 28.65 -15.32 -0.15
N ALA A 397 28.66 -16.58 -0.59
CA ALA A 397 27.44 -17.37 -0.82
C ALA A 397 26.56 -17.55 0.45
N LYS A 398 27.16 -17.47 1.64
CA LYS A 398 26.47 -17.58 2.93
C LYS A 398 25.97 -16.23 3.47
N ASN A 399 26.28 -15.11 2.80
CA ASN A 399 25.88 -13.79 3.24
C ASN A 399 24.35 -13.64 3.19
N ALA A 400 23.74 -13.19 4.29
CA ALA A 400 22.29 -13.06 4.42
C ALA A 400 21.67 -12.08 3.40
N LEU A 401 22.44 -11.11 2.92
CA LEU A 401 22.03 -10.16 1.89
C LEU A 401 22.18 -10.70 0.46
N GLY A 402 22.82 -11.87 0.29
CA GLY A 402 23.15 -12.43 -1.02
C GLY A 402 24.16 -11.57 -1.78
N LYS A 403 24.14 -11.68 -3.11
CA LYS A 403 25.13 -11.04 -4.00
C LYS A 403 24.87 -9.57 -4.30
N TYR A 404 23.62 -9.13 -4.18
CA TYR A 404 23.19 -7.78 -4.57
C TYR A 404 22.36 -7.13 -3.48
N LYS A 405 22.62 -5.84 -3.23
CA LYS A 405 21.82 -4.96 -2.37
C LYS A 405 21.53 -3.67 -3.12
N PHE A 406 20.28 -3.22 -3.08
CA PHE A 406 19.84 -1.95 -3.65
C PHE A 406 19.59 -0.98 -2.50
N HIS A 407 20.26 0.17 -2.55
CA HIS A 407 20.18 1.18 -1.51
C HIS A 407 19.25 2.31 -1.94
N PHE A 408 18.39 2.72 -1.02
CA PHE A 408 17.45 3.83 -1.18
C PHE A 408 17.28 4.54 0.17
N ASP A 409 16.98 5.83 0.12
CA ASP A 409 16.89 6.69 1.31
C ASP A 409 15.66 6.31 2.15
N ASN A 410 15.86 5.88 3.40
CA ASN A 410 14.77 5.63 4.34
C ASN A 410 15.24 5.69 5.80
N SER A 411 14.33 6.07 6.71
CA SER A 411 14.59 6.15 8.15
C SER A 411 14.47 4.81 8.89
N PHE A 412 14.16 3.72 8.20
CA PHE A 412 13.86 2.41 8.78
C PHE A 412 15.00 1.39 8.63
N SER A 413 16.12 1.77 8.00
CA SER A 413 17.24 0.86 7.68
C SER A 413 16.80 -0.38 6.89
N VAL A 414 15.82 -0.20 5.99
CA VAL A 414 15.27 -1.23 5.12
C VAL A 414 15.99 -1.21 3.78
N TYR A 415 16.24 -2.39 3.22
CA TYR A 415 16.92 -2.55 1.93
C TYR A 415 16.20 -3.57 1.05
N LEU A 416 16.42 -3.48 -0.25
CA LEU A 416 16.13 -4.56 -1.17
C LEU A 416 17.41 -5.36 -1.39
N HIS A 417 17.35 -6.68 -1.31
CA HIS A 417 18.55 -7.49 -1.44
C HIS A 417 18.24 -8.92 -1.90
N GLY A 418 19.29 -9.67 -2.23
CA GLY A 418 19.20 -11.11 -2.50
C GLY A 418 19.06 -11.93 -1.23
N THR A 419 19.40 -13.21 -1.29
CA THR A 419 19.44 -14.04 -0.08
C THR A 419 20.33 -15.26 -0.28
N SER A 420 20.86 -15.82 0.80
CA SER A 420 21.48 -17.14 0.82
C SER A 420 20.46 -18.29 0.99
N GLU A 421 19.17 -17.98 1.13
CA GLU A 421 18.10 -18.96 1.42
C GLU A 421 16.96 -18.91 0.37
N PRO A 422 17.24 -19.18 -0.92
CA PRO A 422 16.26 -19.03 -1.99
C PRO A 422 15.05 -19.97 -1.87
N SER A 423 15.20 -21.11 -1.17
CA SER A 423 14.09 -22.05 -0.96
C SER A 423 12.91 -21.45 -0.18
N LEU A 424 13.12 -20.34 0.54
CA LEU A 424 12.04 -19.63 1.25
C LEU A 424 11.01 -18.99 0.30
N PHE A 425 11.35 -18.75 -0.97
CA PHE A 425 10.39 -18.24 -1.97
C PHE A 425 9.34 -19.29 -2.39
N ASN A 426 9.52 -20.55 -1.99
CA ASN A 426 8.53 -21.62 -2.17
C ASN A 426 7.45 -21.63 -1.08
N LYS A 427 7.55 -20.78 -0.06
CA LYS A 427 6.51 -20.62 0.95
C LYS A 427 5.39 -19.72 0.42
N ASP A 428 4.17 -20.05 0.81
CA ASP A 428 2.99 -19.24 0.48
C ASP A 428 2.99 -17.95 1.31
N ASP A 429 3.13 -18.08 2.63
CA ASP A 429 3.39 -16.94 3.53
C ASP A 429 4.88 -16.60 3.54
N ARG A 430 5.19 -15.41 3.00
CA ARG A 430 6.55 -14.88 2.88
C ARG A 430 6.78 -13.65 3.77
N ALA A 431 5.97 -13.46 4.81
CA ALA A 431 6.25 -12.52 5.89
C ALA A 431 7.27 -13.11 6.88
N LEU A 432 8.53 -13.26 6.45
CA LEU A 432 9.56 -14.05 7.16
C LEU A 432 10.77 -13.22 7.62
N SER A 433 10.94 -12.01 7.11
CA SER A 433 12.12 -11.17 7.34
C SER A 433 11.99 -10.30 8.61
N SER A 434 13.02 -9.49 8.87
CA SER A 434 13.04 -8.49 9.95
C SER A 434 12.75 -7.07 9.44
N GLY A 435 12.07 -6.94 8.30
CA GLY A 435 11.61 -5.67 7.70
C GLY A 435 12.17 -5.39 6.31
N CYS A 436 13.39 -5.87 6.01
CA CYS A 436 14.01 -5.81 4.68
C CYS A 436 13.28 -6.71 3.66
N ILE A 437 13.46 -6.42 2.37
CA ILE A 437 12.79 -7.14 1.28
C ILE A 437 13.83 -7.99 0.55
N ARG A 438 13.65 -9.32 0.59
CA ARG A 438 14.45 -10.26 -0.20
C ARG A 438 13.78 -10.48 -1.55
N ILE A 439 14.53 -10.47 -2.63
CA ILE A 439 14.02 -10.61 -4.00
C ILE A 439 14.45 -11.96 -4.59
N GLU A 440 13.53 -12.69 -5.20
CA GLU A 440 13.80 -13.98 -5.84
C GLU A 440 14.69 -13.80 -7.08
N LYS A 441 14.21 -13.02 -8.06
CA LYS A 441 14.94 -12.67 -9.29
C LYS A 441 15.87 -11.47 -9.13
N VAL A 442 16.71 -11.51 -8.08
CA VAL A 442 17.58 -10.38 -7.73
C VAL A 442 18.69 -10.16 -8.75
N THR A 443 19.15 -11.23 -9.40
CA THR A 443 20.20 -11.17 -10.43
C THR A 443 19.69 -10.48 -11.69
N GLU A 444 18.46 -10.80 -12.11
CA GLU A 444 17.78 -10.18 -13.24
C GLU A 444 17.52 -8.70 -12.98
N LEU A 445 17.10 -8.35 -11.75
CA LEU A 445 16.98 -6.95 -11.35
C LEU A 445 18.34 -6.24 -11.42
N ALA A 446 19.39 -6.84 -10.86
CA ALA A 446 20.73 -6.25 -10.89
C ALA A 446 21.24 -6.07 -12.33
N GLN A 447 20.96 -7.01 -13.21
CA GLN A 447 21.31 -6.93 -14.62
C GLN A 447 20.53 -5.82 -15.34
N TRP A 448 19.24 -5.62 -15.03
CA TRP A 448 18.50 -4.48 -15.56
C TRP A 448 19.11 -3.15 -15.10
N PHE A 449 19.44 -3.02 -13.80
CA PHE A 449 20.13 -1.83 -13.29
C PHE A 449 21.48 -1.59 -13.98
N LYS A 450 22.26 -2.66 -14.17
CA LYS A 450 23.53 -2.59 -14.90
C LYS A 450 23.32 -2.00 -16.29
N GLU A 451 22.35 -2.50 -17.05
CA GLU A 451 22.18 -2.10 -18.45
C GLU A 451 21.57 -0.71 -18.63
N HIS A 452 20.76 -0.23 -17.69
CA HIS A 452 20.01 1.01 -17.86
C HIS A 452 20.56 2.17 -17.00
N LEU A 453 21.07 1.87 -15.80
CA LEU A 453 21.31 2.90 -14.78
C LEU A 453 22.74 2.95 -14.25
N VAL A 454 23.49 1.84 -14.21
CA VAL A 454 24.87 1.86 -13.68
C VAL A 454 25.80 2.63 -14.61
N LYS A 455 26.54 3.61 -14.06
CA LYS A 455 27.47 4.45 -14.83
C LYS A 455 28.70 3.67 -15.35
N ASP A 456 29.29 2.83 -14.52
CA ASP A 456 30.53 2.09 -14.86
C ASP A 456 30.26 0.60 -15.09
N LYS A 457 29.72 0.28 -16.27
CA LYS A 457 29.42 -1.10 -16.67
C LYS A 457 30.66 -1.97 -16.84
N ARG A 458 31.80 -1.38 -17.24
CA ARG A 458 33.06 -2.11 -17.46
C ARG A 458 33.61 -2.62 -16.13
N LEU A 459 33.60 -1.78 -15.10
CA LEU A 459 33.99 -2.19 -13.75
C LEU A 459 33.03 -3.24 -13.19
N TRP A 460 31.73 -3.11 -13.45
CA TRP A 460 30.74 -4.12 -13.06
C TRP A 460 31.09 -5.50 -13.64
N ASP A 461 31.30 -5.60 -14.94
CA ASP A 461 31.61 -6.89 -15.60
C ASP A 461 32.93 -7.49 -15.12
N LYS A 462 33.92 -6.65 -14.78
CA LYS A 462 35.18 -7.10 -14.19
C LYS A 462 35.00 -7.68 -12.78
N LEU A 463 34.12 -7.11 -11.97
CA LEU A 463 33.99 -7.43 -10.55
C LEU A 463 32.89 -8.44 -10.23
N VAL A 464 31.88 -8.62 -11.09
CA VAL A 464 30.82 -9.64 -10.87
C VAL A 464 31.36 -11.06 -10.62
N PRO A 465 32.44 -11.52 -11.28
CA PRO A 465 33.03 -12.83 -11.00
C PRO A 465 33.76 -12.88 -9.64
N ASP A 466 34.22 -11.74 -9.13
CA ASP A 466 34.94 -11.62 -7.85
C ASP A 466 33.91 -11.52 -6.70
N VAL A 467 34.19 -12.16 -5.56
CA VAL A 467 33.28 -12.21 -4.39
C VAL A 467 33.97 -11.68 -3.13
N THR A 468 35.10 -10.98 -3.27
CA THR A 468 35.93 -10.63 -2.13
C THR A 468 35.45 -9.40 -1.38
N GLU A 469 35.30 -8.26 -2.06
CA GLU A 469 35.00 -6.97 -1.41
C GLU A 469 33.66 -6.36 -1.86
N PRO A 470 32.95 -5.64 -0.96
CA PRO A 470 31.75 -4.90 -1.33
C PRO A 470 32.07 -3.76 -2.29
N GLN A 471 31.38 -3.70 -3.43
CA GLN A 471 31.55 -2.64 -4.41
C GLN A 471 30.25 -1.86 -4.62
N TRP A 472 30.33 -0.54 -4.47
CA TRP A 472 29.21 0.38 -4.72
C TRP A 472 29.23 0.88 -6.17
N PHE A 473 28.08 0.86 -6.81
CA PHE A 473 27.86 1.41 -8.14
C PHE A 473 26.84 2.55 -8.09
N SER A 474 27.28 3.73 -8.48
CA SER A 474 26.43 4.90 -8.64
C SER A 474 25.58 4.81 -9.91
N LEU A 475 24.36 5.34 -9.83
CA LEU A 475 23.42 5.34 -10.94
C LEU A 475 23.46 6.67 -11.72
N SER A 476 23.18 6.62 -13.03
CA SER A 476 23.01 7.76 -13.94
C SER A 476 21.80 8.60 -13.53
N GLN A 477 20.74 7.93 -13.10
CA GLN A 477 19.52 8.48 -12.53
C GLN A 477 19.02 7.55 -11.43
N LYS A 478 18.33 8.10 -10.41
CA LYS A 478 17.70 7.29 -9.37
C LYS A 478 16.44 6.62 -9.93
N LEU A 479 16.10 5.42 -9.44
CA LEU A 479 14.86 4.72 -9.80
C LEU A 479 13.85 4.84 -8.64
N PRO A 480 12.64 5.38 -8.85
CA PRO A 480 11.57 5.35 -7.86
C PRO A 480 11.28 3.94 -7.35
N VAL A 481 11.09 3.81 -6.03
CA VAL A 481 10.71 2.57 -5.37
C VAL A 481 9.54 2.79 -4.43
N HIS A 482 8.53 1.95 -4.58
CA HIS A 482 7.23 2.07 -3.93
C HIS A 482 6.89 0.79 -3.17
N LEU A 483 6.73 0.88 -1.86
CA LEU A 483 6.30 -0.23 -1.01
C LEU A 483 4.85 0.04 -0.61
N VAL A 484 3.93 -0.66 -1.26
CA VAL A 484 2.48 -0.45 -1.14
C VAL A 484 1.81 -1.59 -0.37
N TYR A 485 0.59 -1.34 0.08
CA TYR A 485 -0.23 -2.31 0.79
C TYR A 485 -1.61 -2.42 0.11
N TRP A 486 -1.71 -3.29 -0.89
CA TRP A 486 -2.95 -3.54 -1.61
C TRP A 486 -3.40 -4.98 -1.42
N THR A 487 -4.56 -5.15 -0.81
CA THR A 487 -5.16 -6.44 -0.46
C THR A 487 -6.27 -6.88 -1.42
N ALA A 488 -6.68 -6.00 -2.34
CA ALA A 488 -7.60 -6.34 -3.42
C ALA A 488 -7.33 -5.50 -4.67
N TRP A 489 -7.47 -6.08 -5.86
CA TRP A 489 -7.40 -5.37 -7.14
C TRP A 489 -8.06 -6.19 -8.26
N LEU A 490 -8.29 -5.57 -9.41
CA LEU A 490 -8.52 -6.31 -10.65
C LEU A 490 -7.21 -6.45 -11.41
N ASP A 491 -6.89 -7.67 -11.84
CA ASP A 491 -5.77 -7.90 -12.75
C ASP A 491 -6.10 -7.49 -14.20
N ASP A 492 -5.13 -7.64 -15.10
CA ASP A 492 -5.27 -7.25 -16.51
C ASP A 492 -6.39 -8.00 -17.25
N SER A 493 -6.72 -9.22 -16.81
CA SER A 493 -7.83 -10.02 -17.33
C SER A 493 -9.19 -9.53 -16.82
N GLY A 494 -9.21 -8.63 -15.84
CA GLY A 494 -10.41 -8.16 -15.15
C GLY A 494 -10.84 -9.10 -14.03
N GLN A 495 -10.00 -10.06 -13.63
CA GLN A 495 -10.30 -10.98 -12.55
C GLN A 495 -9.92 -10.35 -11.20
N GLU A 496 -10.80 -10.52 -10.21
CA GLU A 496 -10.54 -10.08 -8.84
C GLU A 496 -9.41 -10.87 -8.20
N GLN A 497 -8.47 -10.15 -7.65
CA GLN A 497 -7.37 -10.65 -6.83
C GLN A 497 -7.54 -10.16 -5.40
N TYR A 498 -7.29 -11.04 -4.43
CA TYR A 498 -7.31 -10.73 -3.00
C TYR A 498 -6.05 -11.26 -2.31
N ARG A 499 -5.64 -10.62 -1.23
CA ARG A 499 -4.54 -11.08 -0.37
C ARG A 499 -4.92 -10.90 1.09
N SER A 500 -4.41 -11.78 1.94
CA SER A 500 -4.61 -11.67 3.38
C SER A 500 -4.02 -10.37 3.92
N ASP A 501 -4.71 -9.75 4.87
CA ASP A 501 -4.23 -8.57 5.58
C ASP A 501 -3.18 -8.97 6.64
N ILE A 502 -1.98 -9.34 6.17
CA ILE A 502 -0.89 -9.94 6.97
C ILE A 502 -0.39 -9.05 8.12
N TYR A 503 -0.63 -7.74 8.05
CA TYR A 503 -0.24 -6.74 9.05
C TYR A 503 -1.42 -6.06 9.75
N HIS A 504 -2.65 -6.45 9.45
CA HIS A 504 -3.88 -5.85 9.99
C HIS A 504 -4.02 -4.34 9.74
N LEU A 505 -3.59 -3.89 8.56
CA LEU A 505 -3.56 -2.46 8.20
C LEU A 505 -4.84 -2.00 7.49
N GLU A 506 -5.73 -2.89 7.07
CA GLU A 506 -6.93 -2.50 6.31
C GLU A 506 -7.84 -1.54 7.09
N ALA A 507 -7.97 -1.75 8.41
CA ALA A 507 -8.72 -0.85 9.27
C ALA A 507 -8.09 0.56 9.37
N GLU A 508 -6.77 0.64 9.47
CA GLU A 508 -6.04 1.92 9.55
C GLU A 508 -6.07 2.67 8.21
N LEU A 509 -5.87 1.95 7.10
CA LEU A 509 -5.82 2.52 5.75
C LEU A 509 -7.18 2.98 5.23
N THR A 510 -8.28 2.42 5.75
CA THR A 510 -9.65 2.86 5.43
C THR A 510 -9.85 4.35 5.73
N ASN A 511 -9.27 4.84 6.83
CA ASN A 511 -9.46 6.21 7.28
C ASN A 511 -8.52 7.22 6.61
N ALA A 512 -7.71 6.79 5.64
CA ALA A 512 -6.64 7.60 5.05
C ALA A 512 -7.06 8.38 3.79
N VAL A 513 -8.27 8.15 3.25
CA VAL A 513 -8.82 8.96 2.14
C VAL A 513 -10.21 9.54 2.46
N PRO A 514 -10.44 10.19 3.62
CA PRO A 514 -11.67 10.94 3.81
C PRO A 514 -11.60 12.25 3.02
N ALA A 515 -12.62 12.55 2.24
CA ALA A 515 -12.82 13.91 1.77
C ALA A 515 -13.52 14.71 2.87
N THR A 516 -12.76 15.50 3.62
CA THR A 516 -13.28 16.52 4.55
C THR A 516 -13.88 17.75 3.84
N VAL A 517 -14.03 17.71 2.52
CA VAL A 517 -14.22 18.91 1.68
C VAL A 517 -15.60 18.98 1.04
N LEU A 518 -16.66 18.69 1.79
CA LEU A 518 -18.03 19.03 1.36
C LEU A 518 -18.71 20.06 2.28
N ASP A 519 -18.02 20.52 3.34
CA ASP A 519 -18.49 21.62 4.21
C ASP A 519 -17.90 22.99 3.82
N LEU A 520 -17.45 23.17 2.57
CA LEU A 520 -17.05 24.47 2.04
C LEU A 520 -18.20 25.08 1.21
N ASN A 521 -19.30 25.42 1.88
CA ASN A 521 -20.27 26.40 1.41
C ASN A 521 -20.53 27.42 2.52
#